data_AF-A0A951KLT1-F1
#
_entry.id   AF-A0A951KLT1-F1
#
_cell.length_a   1.000
_cell.length_b   1.000
_cell.length_c   1.000
_cell.angle_alpha   90.00
_cell.angle_beta   90.00
_cell.angle_gamma   90.00
#
_symmetry.space_group_name_H-M   'P 1'
#
loop_
_entity.id
_entity.type
_entity.pdbx_description
1 polymer ?
#
loop_
_entity_poly.entity_id
_entity_poly.type
_entity_poly.pdbx_seq_one_letter_code
_entity_poly.pdbx_strand_id
1 'polypeptide(L)'
;MATLPPATSAGRADPLRPSRRPLEAIFAPRTVAVIGASEHASSVGRALFANLIDGRFKGKVFAVNAQHSAILGRESYPSVAALPEVADLAVIATPAATVPEIMQ
;
A
#
# COMPACT_ATOMS: atom_id res chain seq x y z
N MET A 1 41.67 38.79 -15.02
CA MET A 1 41.87 37.35 -14.73
C MET A 1 40.81 36.90 -13.72
N ALA A 2 39.56 36.74 -14.16
CA ALA A 2 38.49 36.15 -13.35
C ALA A 2 38.20 34.77 -13.93
N THR A 3 38.53 33.73 -13.17
CA THR A 3 38.38 32.33 -13.54
C THR A 3 36.90 31.94 -13.53
N LEU A 4 36.41 31.36 -14.63
CA LEU A 4 35.07 30.75 -14.69
C LEU A 4 34.97 29.60 -13.66
N PRO A 5 33.81 29.41 -12.99
CA PRO A 5 33.58 28.21 -12.20
C PRO A 5 33.51 26.96 -13.11
N PRO A 6 33.92 25.78 -12.63
CA PRO A 6 33.83 24.54 -13.39
C PRO A 6 32.36 24.18 -13.63
N ALA A 7 32.04 23.85 -14.89
CA ALA A 7 30.76 23.24 -15.25
C ALA A 7 30.57 21.96 -14.43
N THR A 8 29.73 22.02 -13.40
CA THR A 8 29.27 20.82 -12.70
C THR A 8 28.40 20.07 -13.69
N SER A 9 28.94 18.98 -14.24
CA SER A 9 28.19 18.04 -15.05
C SER A 9 27.08 17.46 -14.19
N ALA A 10 25.87 18.02 -14.31
CA ALA A 10 24.65 17.38 -13.88
C ALA A 10 24.66 15.96 -14.46
N GLY A 11 24.77 14.97 -13.56
CA GLY A 11 24.86 13.57 -13.92
C GLY A 11 23.71 13.21 -14.86
N ARG A 12 24.07 12.89 -16.11
CA ARG A 12 23.18 12.24 -17.05
C ARG A 12 22.68 10.98 -16.35
N ALA A 13 21.39 10.91 -16.03
CA ALA A 13 20.81 9.71 -15.45
C ALA A 13 21.11 8.54 -16.40
N ASP A 14 21.89 7.57 -15.90
CA ASP A 14 22.26 6.39 -16.66
C ASP A 14 21.02 5.50 -16.89
N PRO A 15 20.54 5.36 -18.14
CA PRO A 15 19.35 4.55 -18.44
C PRO A 15 19.58 3.05 -18.25
N LEU A 16 20.81 2.60 -17.97
CA LEU A 16 21.18 1.19 -17.82
C LEU A 16 21.40 0.74 -16.37
N ARG A 17 21.08 1.56 -15.37
CA ARG A 17 21.21 1.16 -13.95
C ARG A 17 20.14 0.11 -13.59
N PRO A 18 20.47 -1.19 -13.42
CA PRO A 18 19.48 -2.19 -13.06
C PRO A 18 19.28 -2.12 -11.54
N SER A 19 18.38 -1.25 -11.07
CA SER A 19 18.03 -1.22 -9.64
C SER A 19 16.64 -0.65 -9.32
N ARG A 20 15.76 -0.46 -10.31
CA ARG A 20 14.33 -0.30 -10.02
C ARG A 20 13.68 -1.67 -10.23
N ARG A 21 13.30 -2.33 -9.15
CA ARG A 21 12.35 -3.46 -9.20
C ARG A 21 10.95 -2.86 -9.08
N PRO A 22 10.33 -2.42 -10.18
CA PRO A 22 9.18 -1.51 -10.13
C PRO A 22 7.94 -2.19 -9.53
N LEU A 23 7.94 -3.52 -9.49
CA LEU A 23 6.85 -4.37 -9.04
C LEU A 23 7.15 -5.08 -7.71
N GLU A 24 8.26 -4.74 -7.05
CA GLU A 24 8.64 -5.38 -5.77
C GLU A 24 7.55 -5.22 -4.70
N ALA A 25 6.89 -4.06 -4.66
CA ALA A 25 5.76 -3.81 -3.77
C ALA A 25 4.53 -4.71 -4.05
N ILE A 26 4.37 -5.20 -5.28
CA ILE A 26 3.25 -6.09 -5.66
C ILE A 26 3.58 -7.54 -5.29
N PHE A 27 4.81 -7.99 -5.56
CA PHE A 27 5.18 -9.40 -5.40
C PHE A 27 5.78 -9.76 -4.03
N ALA A 28 6.38 -8.78 -3.35
CA ALA A 28 7.03 -8.97 -2.05
C ALA A 28 6.79 -7.78 -1.09
N PRO A 29 5.54 -7.35 -0.86
CA PRO A 29 5.26 -6.33 0.14
C PRO A 29 5.61 -6.82 1.55
N ARG A 30 6.11 -5.91 2.39
CA ARG A 30 6.29 -6.16 3.82
C ARG A 30 5.06 -5.74 4.61
N THR A 31 4.28 -4.80 4.08
CA THR A 31 3.06 -4.28 4.69
C THR A 31 1.96 -4.11 3.65
N VAL A 32 0.78 -4.67 3.94
CA VAL A 32 -0.41 -4.61 3.05
C VAL A 32 -1.59 -3.98 3.78
N ALA A 33 -2.24 -3.00 3.15
CA ALA A 33 -3.51 -2.44 3.60
C ALA A 33 -4.66 -2.97 2.73
N VAL A 34 -5.69 -3.53 3.35
CA VAL A 34 -6.92 -3.97 2.66
C VAL A 34 -8.03 -2.96 2.93
N ILE A 35 -8.34 -2.15 1.91
CA ILE A 35 -9.37 -1.12 1.95
C ILE A 35 -10.69 -1.73 1.52
N GLY A 36 -11.73 -1.57 2.35
CA GLY A 36 -12.98 -2.30 2.18
C GLY A 36 -12.98 -3.67 2.87
N ALA A 37 -12.02 -3.93 3.78
CA ALA A 37 -12.11 -5.06 4.70
C ALA A 37 -13.43 -4.98 5.47
N SER A 38 -14.13 -6.10 5.65
CA SER A 38 -15.47 -6.14 6.23
C SER A 38 -15.70 -7.44 6.99
N GLU A 39 -16.70 -7.48 7.87
CA GLU A 39 -17.17 -8.71 8.51
C GLU A 39 -18.23 -9.44 7.69
N HIS A 40 -18.78 -8.84 6.64
CA HIS A 40 -19.78 -9.48 5.79
C HIS A 40 -19.19 -10.68 5.03
N ALA A 41 -19.79 -11.86 5.22
CA ALA A 41 -19.30 -13.12 4.67
C ALA A 41 -19.18 -13.11 3.13
N SER A 42 -20.04 -12.37 2.43
CA SER A 42 -20.02 -12.23 0.97
C SER A 42 -19.09 -11.14 0.44
N SER A 43 -18.41 -10.39 1.32
CA SER A 43 -17.52 -9.30 0.91
C SER A 43 -16.21 -9.83 0.34
N VAL A 44 -15.82 -9.32 -0.83
CA VAL A 44 -14.49 -9.54 -1.42
C VAL A 44 -13.40 -9.04 -0.47
N GLY A 45 -13.58 -7.88 0.16
CA GLY A 45 -12.61 -7.34 1.11
C GLY A 45 -12.43 -8.22 2.36
N ARG A 46 -13.50 -8.87 2.83
CA ARG A 46 -13.40 -9.89 3.90
C ARG A 46 -12.55 -11.06 3.44
N ALA A 47 -12.84 -11.61 2.26
CA ALA A 47 -12.13 -12.77 1.71
C ALA A 47 -10.63 -12.47 1.52
N LEU A 48 -10.30 -11.29 0.99
CA LEU A 48 -8.90 -10.86 0.83
C LEU A 48 -8.18 -10.75 2.17
N PHE A 49 -8.80 -10.12 3.16
CA PHE A 49 -8.20 -9.95 4.48
C PHE A 49 -8.01 -11.31 5.19
N ALA A 50 -9.02 -12.18 5.13
CA ALA A 50 -8.93 -13.55 5.65
C ALA A 50 -7.80 -14.34 4.97
N ASN A 51 -7.71 -14.29 3.64
CA ASN A 51 -6.66 -14.99 2.89
C ASN A 51 -5.24 -14.55 3.29
N LEU A 52 -5.02 -13.26 3.54
CA LEU A 52 -3.72 -12.76 3.97
C LEU A 52 -3.37 -13.21 5.40
N ILE A 53 -4.36 -13.27 6.29
CA ILE A 53 -4.17 -13.70 7.68
C ILE A 53 -3.96 -15.21 7.76
N ASP A 54 -4.86 -15.99 7.16
CA ASP A 54 -4.88 -17.45 7.23
C ASP A 54 -3.78 -18.06 6.35
N GLY A 55 -3.49 -17.42 5.22
CA GLY A 55 -2.43 -17.80 4.28
C GLY A 55 -1.01 -17.54 4.80
N ARG A 56 -0.86 -17.08 6.06
CA ARG A 56 0.43 -16.80 6.72
C ARG A 56 1.30 -15.83 5.93
N PHE A 57 0.70 -14.75 5.42
CA PHE A 57 1.47 -13.65 4.89
C PHE A 57 2.48 -13.19 5.96
N LYS A 58 3.77 -13.15 5.60
CA LYS A 58 4.86 -12.91 6.55
C LYS A 58 4.99 -11.45 6.98
N GLY A 59 4.36 -10.55 6.23
CA GLY A 59 4.33 -9.13 6.51
C GLY A 59 3.18 -8.72 7.43
N LYS A 60 3.05 -7.41 7.64
CA LYS A 60 1.95 -6.82 8.39
C LYS A 60 0.74 -6.63 7.48
N VAL A 61 -0.45 -6.86 8.02
CA VAL A 61 -1.71 -6.70 7.30
C VAL A 61 -2.61 -5.79 8.11
N PHE A 62 -3.06 -4.70 7.50
CA PHE A 62 -3.97 -3.74 8.09
C PHE A 62 -5.35 -3.82 7.42
N ALA A 63 -6.40 -3.85 8.22
CA ALA A 63 -7.76 -3.63 7.76
C ALA A 63 -8.04 -2.12 7.71
N VAL A 64 -8.63 -1.66 6.61
CA VAL A 64 -9.13 -0.29 6.49
C VAL A 64 -10.63 -0.31 6.24
N ASN A 65 -11.38 0.20 7.21
CA ASN A 65 -12.83 0.33 7.19
C ASN A 65 -13.27 1.54 8.05
N ALA A 66 -14.03 2.46 7.46
CA ALA A 66 -14.49 3.68 8.14
C ALA A 66 -15.54 3.45 9.25
N GLN A 67 -16.25 2.32 9.21
CA GLN A 67 -17.40 2.03 10.07
C GLN A 67 -17.07 1.06 11.22
N HIS A 68 -16.07 0.20 11.04
CA HIS A 68 -15.72 -0.85 12.00
C HIS A 68 -14.30 -0.66 12.53
N SER A 69 -14.15 -0.63 13.85
CA SER A 69 -12.85 -0.54 14.55
C SER A 69 -12.13 -1.89 14.64
N ALA A 70 -12.81 -2.99 14.32
CA ALA A 70 -12.20 -4.31 14.25
C ALA A 70 -12.84 -5.16 13.14
N ILE A 71 -12.03 -5.95 12.44
CA ILE A 71 -12.44 -6.90 11.41
C ILE A 71 -11.73 -8.23 11.69
N LEU A 72 -12.47 -9.34 11.77
CA LEU A 72 -11.92 -10.68 12.08
C LEU A 72 -11.05 -10.71 13.36
N GLY A 73 -11.44 -9.95 14.38
CA GLY A 73 -10.70 -9.87 15.64
C GLY A 73 -9.38 -9.10 15.57
N ARG A 74 -9.10 -8.40 14.46
CA ARG A 74 -7.95 -7.50 14.31
C ARG A 74 -8.39 -6.05 14.25
N GLU A 75 -7.54 -5.16 14.72
CA GLU A 75 -7.74 -3.71 14.65
C GLU A 75 -7.94 -3.26 13.19
N SER A 76 -8.90 -2.35 12.99
CA SER A 76 -9.23 -1.75 11.71
C SER A 76 -9.18 -0.24 11.82
N TYR A 77 -8.61 0.39 10.80
CA TYR A 77 -8.37 1.83 10.76
C TYR A 77 -9.38 2.50 9.83
N PRO A 78 -9.81 3.74 10.12
CA PRO A 78 -10.83 4.42 9.32
C PRO A 78 -10.32 4.85 7.93
N SER A 79 -9.00 5.01 7.77
CA SER A 79 -8.37 5.39 6.50
C SER A 79 -6.92 4.91 6.43
N VAL A 80 -6.33 4.94 5.24
CA VAL A 80 -4.90 4.62 5.04
C VAL A 80 -3.99 5.59 5.79
N ALA A 81 -4.40 6.86 5.92
CA ALA A 81 -3.65 7.88 6.65
C ALA A 81 -3.62 7.64 8.17
N ALA A 82 -4.57 6.87 8.70
CA ALA A 82 -4.62 6.51 10.12
C ALA A 82 -3.78 5.27 10.46
N LEU A 83 -3.11 4.64 9.48
CA LEU A 83 -2.28 3.47 9.72
C LEU A 83 -1.05 3.83 10.57
N PRO A 84 -0.60 2.91 11.44
CA PRO A 84 0.57 3.13 12.30
C PRO A 84 1.89 3.18 11.49
N GLU A 85 1.89 2.71 10.26
CA GLU A 85 3.00 2.80 9.31
C GLU A 85 2.47 2.85 7.87
N VAL A 86 3.31 3.32 6.95
CA VAL A 86 2.99 3.35 5.52
C VAL A 86 2.91 1.93 4.97
N ALA A 87 1.84 1.63 4.23
CA ALA A 87 1.70 0.35 3.54
C ALA A 87 2.51 0.33 2.24
N ASP A 88 3.22 -0.76 1.97
CA ASP A 88 3.91 -0.98 0.69
C ASP A 88 2.90 -1.23 -0.44
N LEU A 89 1.79 -1.88 -0.11
CA LEU A 89 0.72 -2.22 -1.05
C LEU A 89 -0.65 -1.94 -0.43
N ALA A 90 -1.49 -1.22 -1.17
CA ALA A 90 -2.91 -1.05 -0.85
C ALA A 90 -3.76 -1.86 -1.84
N VAL A 91 -4.67 -2.67 -1.31
CA VAL A 91 -5.65 -3.42 -2.10
C VAL A 91 -7.03 -2.84 -1.83
N ILE A 92 -7.68 -2.28 -2.86
CA ILE A 92 -8.99 -1.63 -2.75
C ILE A 92 -10.08 -2.59 -3.20
N ALA A 93 -10.96 -2.95 -2.27
CA ALA A 93 -12.10 -3.85 -2.46
C ALA A 93 -13.41 -3.18 -1.99
N THR A 94 -13.62 -1.94 -2.41
CA THR A 94 -14.83 -1.14 -2.16
C THR A 94 -15.67 -1.00 -3.43
N PRO A 95 -16.93 -0.53 -3.35
CA PRO A 95 -17.70 -0.19 -4.54
C PRO A 95 -16.93 0.79 -5.44
N ALA A 96 -17.01 0.60 -6.77
CA ALA A 96 -16.22 1.37 -7.73
C ALA A 96 -16.36 2.89 -7.60
N ALA A 97 -17.55 3.36 -7.22
CA ALA A 97 -17.84 4.78 -7.04
C ALA A 97 -17.00 5.45 -5.93
N THR A 98 -16.50 4.70 -4.95
CA THR A 98 -15.71 5.26 -3.84
C THR A 98 -14.21 5.30 -4.14
N VAL A 99 -13.75 4.66 -5.21
CA VAL A 99 -12.32 4.53 -5.53
C VAL A 99 -11.63 5.88 -5.75
N PRO A 100 -12.20 6.86 -6.49
CA PRO A 100 -11.53 8.14 -6.69
C PRO A 100 -11.24 8.90 -5.39
N GLU A 101 -12.16 8.83 -4.43
CA GLU A 101 -12.03 9.46 -3.11
C GLU A 101 -10.93 8.79 -2.28
N ILE A 102 -10.82 7.46 -2.34
CA ILE A 102 -9.78 6.68 -1.65
C ILE A 102 -8.37 7.00 -2.20
N MET A 103 -8.27 7.48 -3.44
CA MET A 103 -7.00 7.75 -4.12
C MET A 103 -6.47 9.19 -3.95
N GLN A 104 -7.21 10.07 -3.25
CA GLN A 104 -6.78 11.44 -2.96
C GLN A 104 -5.84 11.48 -1.75
#